data_AF-A0A4R3ECT4-F1
#
_entry.id   AF-A0A4R3ECT4-F1
#
_cell.length_a   1.000
_cell.length_b   1.000
_cell.length_c   1.000
_cell.angle_alpha   90.00
_cell.angle_beta   90.00
_cell.angle_gamma   90.00
#
_symmetry.space_group_name_H-M   'P 1'
#
loop_
_entity.id
_entity.type
_entity.pdbx_description
1 polymer ?
#
loop_
_entity_poly.entity_id
_entity_poly.type
_entity_poly.pdbx_seq_one_letter_code
_entity_poly.pdbx_strand_id
1 'polypeptide(L)'
;MAKRGLVADPEELDRITAAFREAWGAVQPGLFGAMRERAHREWLAMIILGLRASGHTENLSALASEQFIATAPAVATDGPKP
;
A
#
# COMPACT_ATOMS: atom_id res chain seq x y z
N MET A 1 -27.24 -4.24 -12.40
CA MET A 1 -25.80 -4.05 -12.73
C MET A 1 -25.48 -2.56 -12.60
N ALA A 2 -24.91 -2.13 -11.47
CA ALA A 2 -24.56 -0.73 -11.24
C ALA A 2 -23.21 -0.44 -11.89
N LYS A 3 -23.18 0.50 -12.84
CA LYS A 3 -21.95 1.05 -13.40
C LYS A 3 -21.25 1.80 -12.26
N ARG A 4 -20.18 1.23 -11.71
CA ARG A 4 -19.27 1.90 -10.77
C ARG A 4 -18.60 3.05 -11.53
N GLY A 5 -19.24 4.21 -11.55
CA GLY A 5 -18.60 5.46 -11.90
C GLY A 5 -17.45 5.64 -10.90
N LEU A 6 -16.23 5.55 -11.41
CA LEU A 6 -14.99 5.57 -10.65
C LEU A 6 -14.64 7.02 -10.27
N VAL A 7 -15.59 7.73 -9.66
CA VAL A 7 -15.36 9.03 -9.05
C VAL A 7 -15.50 8.76 -7.56
N ALA A 8 -14.39 8.39 -6.93
CA ALA A 8 -14.33 8.39 -5.48
C ALA A 8 -14.71 9.80 -5.01
N ASP A 9 -15.60 9.90 -4.01
CA ASP A 9 -15.88 11.17 -3.38
C ASP A 9 -14.57 11.82 -2.92
N PRO A 10 -14.42 13.15 -2.98
CA PRO A 10 -13.19 13.82 -2.58
C PRO A 10 -12.78 13.47 -1.14
N GLU A 11 -13.74 13.26 -0.24
CA GLU A 11 -13.50 12.75 1.11
C GLU A 11 -12.95 11.32 1.13
N GLU A 12 -13.39 10.46 0.22
CA GLU A 12 -12.87 9.10 0.08
C GLU A 12 -11.43 9.13 -0.44
N LEU A 13 -11.14 9.99 -1.40
CA LEU A 13 -9.78 10.19 -1.91
C LEU A 13 -8.84 10.72 -0.82
N ASP A 14 -9.33 11.64 0.03
CA ASP A 14 -8.58 12.17 1.16
C ASP A 14 -8.26 11.08 2.18
N ARG A 15 -9.24 10.24 2.54
CA ARG A 15 -9.03 9.09 3.45
C ARG A 15 -8.03 8.09 2.90
N ILE A 16 -8.10 7.76 1.60
CA ILE A 16 -7.13 6.87 0.94
C ILE A 16 -5.72 7.50 0.97
N THR A 17 -5.63 8.81 0.71
CA THR A 17 -4.35 9.53 0.71
C THR A 17 -3.74 9.61 2.11
N ALA A 18 -4.54 9.89 3.13
CA ALA A 18 -4.12 9.90 4.53
C ALA A 18 -3.64 8.51 4.95
N ALA A 19 -4.43 7.47 4.67
CA ALA A 19 -4.05 6.09 4.99
C ALA A 19 -2.75 5.67 4.31
N PHE A 20 -2.54 6.07 3.05
CA PHE A 20 -1.29 5.82 2.32
C PHE A 20 -0.10 6.50 2.98
N ARG A 21 -0.21 7.78 3.33
CA ARG A 21 0.90 8.53 3.95
C ARG A 21 1.29 7.94 5.30
N GLU A 22 0.31 7.59 6.11
CA GLU A 22 0.54 6.95 7.40
C GLU A 22 1.21 5.58 7.24
N ALA A 23 0.64 4.72 6.38
CA ALA A 23 1.18 3.39 6.16
C ALA A 23 2.59 3.44 5.56
N TRP A 24 2.83 4.36 4.63
CA TRP A 24 4.13 4.57 4.02
C TRP A 24 5.17 5.04 5.04
N GLY A 25 4.80 5.90 5.98
CA GLY A 25 5.67 6.30 7.09
C GLY A 25 5.99 5.14 8.04
N ALA A 26 5.00 4.29 8.32
CA ALA A 26 5.15 3.14 9.21
C ALA A 26 6.12 2.07 8.68
N VAL A 27 6.15 1.85 7.36
CA VAL A 27 7.02 0.84 6.73
C VAL A 27 8.48 1.32 6.53
N GLN A 28 8.83 2.51 7.05
CA GLN A 28 10.19 3.07 7.04
C GLN A 28 10.86 3.07 5.65
N PRO A 29 10.42 3.96 4.74
CA PRO A 29 10.76 3.87 3.34
C PRO A 29 12.23 4.14 3.04
N GLY A 30 12.95 4.79 3.96
CA GLY A 30 14.40 4.99 3.89
C GLY A 30 15.22 3.68 3.93
N LEU A 31 14.60 2.55 4.26
CA LEU A 31 15.22 1.22 4.16
C LEU A 31 15.18 0.66 2.73
N PHE A 32 14.27 1.15 1.87
CA PHE A 32 14.20 0.76 0.47
C PHE A 32 15.13 1.68 -0.32
N GLY A 33 16.21 1.14 -0.91
CA GLY A 33 17.06 1.92 -1.82
C GLY A 33 16.22 2.63 -2.90
N ALA A 34 16.62 3.82 -3.33
CA ALA A 34 15.82 4.73 -4.17
C ALA A 34 15.18 4.08 -5.41
N MET A 35 15.87 3.11 -6.03
CA MET A 35 15.38 2.37 -7.20
C MET A 35 14.16 1.47 -6.90
N ARG A 36 14.03 1.02 -5.65
CA ARG A 36 12.98 0.12 -5.18
C ARG A 36 11.82 0.84 -4.51
N GLU A 37 12.00 2.11 -4.14
CA GLU A 37 10.98 2.90 -3.45
C GLU A 37 9.68 2.96 -4.25
N ARG A 38 9.77 3.20 -5.57
CA ARG A 38 8.62 3.29 -6.45
C ARG A 38 7.78 2.00 -6.47
N ALA A 39 8.42 0.84 -6.64
CA ALA A 39 7.72 -0.44 -6.69
C ALA A 39 7.01 -0.76 -5.36
N HIS A 40 7.62 -0.42 -4.23
CA HIS A 40 7.00 -0.57 -2.91
C HIS A 40 5.84 0.41 -2.71
N ARG A 41 5.94 1.65 -3.19
CA ARG A 41 4.82 2.61 -3.18
C ARG A 41 3.64 2.09 -4.00
N GLU A 42 3.91 1.58 -5.20
CA GLU A 42 2.89 0.98 -6.08
C GLU A 42 2.23 -0.24 -5.39
N TRP A 43 3.02 -1.10 -4.74
CA TRP A 43 2.50 -2.24 -3.98
C TRP A 43 1.61 -1.83 -2.81
N LEU A 44 2.05 -0.86 -1.99
CA LEU A 44 1.27 -0.36 -0.87
C LEU A 44 -0.04 0.30 -1.33
N ALA A 45 -0.01 1.03 -2.45
CA ALA A 45 -1.22 1.62 -3.02
C ALA A 45 -2.23 0.54 -3.43
N MET A 46 -1.79 -0.56 -4.05
CA MET A 46 -2.67 -1.68 -4.40
C MET A 46 -3.29 -2.33 -3.16
N ILE A 47 -2.51 -2.51 -2.09
CA ILE A 47 -3.01 -3.05 -0.82
C ILE A 47 -4.13 -2.15 -0.26
N ILE A 48 -3.91 -0.84 -0.18
CA ILE A 48 -4.90 0.11 0.36
C ILE A 48 -6.18 0.10 -0.47
N LEU A 49 -6.07 0.08 -1.80
CA LEU A 49 -7.22 0.00 -2.69
C LEU A 49 -7.99 -1.32 -2.51
N GLY A 50 -7.27 -2.45 -2.34
CA GLY A 50 -7.86 -3.76 -2.10
C GLY A 50 -8.60 -3.85 -0.76
N LEU A 51 -8.00 -3.34 0.31
CA LEU A 51 -8.61 -3.28 1.65
C LEU A 51 -9.85 -2.38 1.64
N ARG A 52 -9.78 -1.22 0.98
CA ARG A 52 -10.92 -0.32 0.82
C ARG A 52 -12.05 -0.96 0.02
N ALA A 53 -11.74 -1.63 -1.09
CA ALA A 53 -12.73 -2.33 -1.91
C ALA A 53 -13.42 -3.47 -1.14
N SER A 54 -12.75 -4.04 -0.14
CA SER A 54 -13.27 -5.06 0.78
C SER A 54 -14.09 -4.47 1.94
N GLY A 55 -14.21 -3.15 2.03
CA GLY A 55 -15.01 -2.45 3.04
C GLY A 55 -14.24 -2.07 4.32
N HIS A 56 -12.92 -2.23 4.37
CA HIS A 56 -12.13 -1.76 5.50
C HIS A 56 -11.92 -0.24 5.43
N THR A 57 -12.41 0.49 6.43
CA THR A 57 -12.35 1.97 6.46
C THR A 57 -11.63 2.53 7.68
N GLU A 58 -11.80 1.96 8.87
CA GLU A 58 -11.32 2.56 10.13
C GLU A 58 -9.84 2.27 10.42
N ASN A 59 -9.34 1.10 10.02
CA ASN A 59 -7.96 0.66 10.29
C ASN A 59 -7.13 0.51 9.02
N LEU A 60 -7.45 1.30 8.00
CA LEU A 60 -6.93 1.10 6.64
C LEU A 60 -5.40 1.24 6.57
N SER A 61 -4.81 2.20 7.29
CA SER A 61 -3.36 2.40 7.32
C SER A 61 -2.61 1.28 8.07
N ALA A 62 -3.10 0.89 9.25
CA ALA A 62 -2.52 -0.19 10.04
C ALA A 62 -2.55 -1.52 9.30
N LEU A 63 -3.72 -1.92 8.78
CA LEU A 63 -3.88 -3.15 8.00
C LEU A 63 -3.03 -3.14 6.73
N ALA A 64 -2.96 -2.00 6.04
CA ALA A 64 -2.13 -1.87 4.85
C ALA A 64 -0.63 -2.03 5.16
N SER A 65 -0.18 -1.49 6.29
CA SER A 65 1.21 -1.62 6.74
C SER A 65 1.55 -3.06 7.10
N GLU A 66 0.68 -3.73 7.86
CA GLU A 66 0.83 -5.15 8.23
C GLU A 66 0.85 -6.05 6.99
N GLN A 67 -0.11 -5.85 6.09
CA GLN A 67 -0.19 -6.63 4.85
C GLN A 67 1.00 -6.33 3.93
N PHE A 68 1.48 -5.09 3.90
CA PHE A 68 2.69 -4.75 3.16
C PHE A 68 3.90 -5.47 3.75
N ILE A 69 4.12 -5.47 5.05
CA ILE A 69 5.24 -6.20 5.67
C ILE A 69 5.14 -7.71 5.38
N ALA A 70 3.94 -8.27 5.38
CA ALA A 70 3.71 -9.70 5.13
C ALA A 70 3.85 -10.12 3.65
N THR A 71 3.62 -9.20 2.70
CA THR A 71 3.49 -9.55 1.27
C THR A 71 4.41 -8.77 0.36
N ALA A 72 5.08 -7.73 0.87
CA ALA A 72 6.03 -6.95 0.10
C ALA A 72 7.04 -7.94 -0.46
N PRO A 73 7.35 -7.83 -1.77
CA PRO A 73 8.30 -8.73 -2.38
C PRO A 73 9.60 -8.64 -1.59
N ALA A 74 9.95 -9.73 -0.89
CA ALA A 74 11.30 -9.91 -0.41
C ALA A 74 12.15 -9.76 -1.65
N VAL A 75 12.94 -8.68 -1.71
CA VAL A 75 13.92 -8.50 -2.75
C VAL A 75 14.67 -9.81 -2.76
N ALA A 76 14.49 -10.61 -3.82
CA ALA A 76 15.26 -11.82 -3.98
C ALA A 76 16.71 -11.36 -3.84
N THR A 77 17.32 -11.69 -2.69
CA THR A 77 18.74 -11.84 -2.63
C THR A 77 19.00 -12.85 -3.72
N ASP A 78 19.51 -12.37 -4.85
CA ASP A 78 20.41 -13.16 -5.66
C ASP A 78 21.43 -13.71 -4.65
N GLY A 79 21.15 -14.92 -4.17
CA GLY A 79 22.04 -15.58 -3.24
C GLY A 79 23.33 -15.77 -3.99
N PRO A 80 24.51 -15.49 -3.40
CA PRO A 80 25.71 -16.07 -3.97
C PRO A 80 25.48 -17.58 -3.93
N LYS A 81 25.42 -18.21 -5.10
CA LYS A 81 25.44 -19.66 -5.24
C LYS A 81 26.83 -20.14 -4.83
N PRO A 82 27.02 -20.83 -3.69
CA PRO A 82 28.11 -21.77 -3.56
C PRO A 82 27.83 -23.04 -4.37
#